data_AF-A0A227JF14-F1
#
_entry.id   AF-A0A227JF14-F1
#
_cell.length_a   1.000
_cell.length_b   1.000
_cell.length_c   1.000
_cell.angle_alpha   90.00
_cell.angle_beta   90.00
_cell.angle_gamma   90.00
#
_symmetry.space_group_name_H-M   'P 1'
#
loop_
_entity.id
_entity.type
_entity.pdbx_description
1 polymer ?
#
loop_
_entity_poly.entity_id
_entity_poly.type
_entity_poly.pdbx_seq_one_letter_code
_entity_poly.pdbx_strand_id
1 'polypeptide(L)' 'MIIEFEEKLLELIDARIENASDDELFAGGYLRGHISLSAASCEEDGINDVEELKSRIANSLEEARAELTPA' A
#
# COMPACT_ATOMS: atom_id res chain seq x y z
N MET A 1 9.93 10.11 8.06
CA MET A 1 9.11 10.81 7.04
C MET A 1 8.25 9.79 6.32
N ILE A 2 7.23 10.22 5.56
CA ILE A 2 6.36 9.29 4.82
C ILE A 2 7.15 8.41 3.84
N ILE A 3 8.07 9.01 3.07
CA ILE A 3 8.89 8.32 2.07
C ILE A 3 9.71 7.17 2.71
N GLU A 4 10.41 7.44 3.83
CA GLU A 4 11.17 6.40 4.52
C GLU A 4 10.29 5.26 5.07
N PHE A 5 9.02 5.57 5.37
CA PHE A 5 8.07 4.56 5.83
C PHE A 5 7.53 3.73 4.67
N GLU A 6 7.23 4.36 3.52
CA GLU A 6 6.91 3.68 2.27
C GLU A 6 8.03 2.71 1.89
N GLU A 7 9.27 3.20 1.77
CA GLU A 7 10.42 2.37 1.37
C GLU A 7 10.57 1.13 2.25
N LYS A 8 10.44 1.29 3.57
CA LYS A 8 10.47 0.16 4.51
C LYS A 8 9.35 -0.84 4.28
N LEU A 9 8.14 -0.39 3.96
CA LEU A 9 7.03 -1.30 3.64
C LEU A 9 7.30 -2.05 2.35
N LEU A 10 7.82 -1.36 1.33
CA LEU A 10 8.14 -1.97 0.04
C LEU A 10 9.26 -3.00 0.16
N GLU A 11 10.33 -2.69 0.90
CA GLU A 11 11.40 -3.64 1.20
C GLU A 11 10.88 -4.88 1.93
N LEU A 12 9.95 -4.72 2.88
CA LEU A 12 9.33 -5.85 3.58
C LEU A 12 8.48 -6.73 2.66
N ILE A 13 7.81 -6.14 1.67
CA ILE A 13 7.06 -6.88 0.65
C ILE A 13 8.06 -7.64 -0.24
N ASP A 14 9.07 -6.96 -0.75
CA ASP A 14 10.05 -7.53 -1.68
C ASP A 14 10.87 -8.67 -1.03
N ALA A 15 11.18 -8.57 0.25
CA ALA A 15 11.88 -9.63 1.00
C ALA A 15 11.06 -10.94 1.10
N ARG A 16 9.76 -10.91 0.84
CA ARG A 16 8.87 -12.09 0.88
C ARG A 16 8.71 -12.76 -0.49
N ILE A 17 9.23 -12.16 -1.56
CA ILE A 17 8.93 -12.54 -2.94
C ILE A 17 9.75 -13.73 -3.46
N GLU A 18 10.97 -13.97 -2.95
CA GLU A 18 11.91 -14.95 -3.53
C GLU A 18 11.34 -16.37 -3.69
N ASN A 19 10.40 -16.76 -2.81
CA ASN A 19 9.74 -18.07 -2.86
C ASN A 19 8.21 -17.95 -2.90
N ALA A 20 7.68 -16.80 -3.30
CA ALA A 20 6.26 -16.52 -3.34
C ALA A 20 5.58 -17.28 -4.50
N SER A 21 4.36 -17.75 -4.24
CA SER A 21 3.45 -18.24 -5.27
C SER A 21 2.93 -17.10 -6.15
N ASP A 22 2.33 -17.44 -7.29
CA ASP A 22 1.72 -16.46 -8.21
C ASP A 22 0.65 -15.60 -7.52
N ASP A 23 -0.15 -16.19 -6.61
CA ASP A 23 -1.17 -15.48 -5.84
C ASP A 23 -0.53 -14.51 -4.83
N GLU A 24 0.56 -14.91 -4.17
CA GLU A 24 1.30 -14.06 -3.24
C GLU A 24 2.02 -12.92 -3.97
N LEU A 25 2.57 -13.17 -5.16
CA LEU A 25 3.13 -12.15 -6.04
C LEU A 25 2.08 -11.12 -6.44
N PHE A 26 0.89 -11.59 -6.84
CA PHE A 26 -0.23 -10.72 -7.19
C PHE A 26 -0.68 -9.88 -5.99
N ALA A 27 -0.88 -10.51 -4.82
CA ALA A 27 -1.28 -9.81 -3.60
C ALA A 27 -0.22 -8.79 -3.13
N GLY A 28 1.07 -9.14 -3.21
CA GLY A 28 2.17 -8.26 -2.90
C GLY A 28 2.25 -7.05 -3.84
N GLY A 29 2.10 -7.29 -5.15
CA GLY A 29 2.02 -6.22 -6.15
C GLY A 29 0.82 -5.30 -5.95
N TYR A 30 -0.33 -5.87 -5.60
CA TYR A 30 -1.55 -5.11 -5.31
C TYR A 30 -1.37 -4.20 -4.08
N LEU A 31 -0.86 -4.76 -2.98
CA LEU A 31 -0.58 -4.00 -1.75
C LEU A 31 0.46 -2.91 -1.98
N ARG A 32 1.53 -3.20 -2.73
CA ARG A 32 2.54 -2.22 -3.14
C ARG A 32 1.93 -1.05 -3.91
N GLY A 33 1.01 -1.31 -4.82
CA GLY A 33 0.27 -0.27 -5.56
C GLY A 33 -0.50 0.68 -4.63
N HIS A 34 -1.25 0.14 -3.66
CA HIS A 34 -2.00 0.95 -2.69
C HIS A 34 -1.10 1.80 -1.79
N ILE A 35 0.03 1.25 -1.37
CA ILE A 35 1.03 1.97 -0.56
C ILE A 35 1.56 3.17 -1.34
N SER A 36 2.08 2.95 -2.56
CA SER A 36 2.67 4.04 -3.35
C SER A 36 1.65 5.08 -3.80
N LEU A 37 0.42 4.67 -4.13
CA LEU A 37 -0.64 5.62 -4.47
C LEU A 37 -1.02 6.50 -3.26
N SER A 38 -1.12 5.90 -2.08
CA SER A 38 -1.44 6.63 -0.85
C SER A 38 -0.30 7.59 -0.46
N ALA A 39 0.96 7.16 -0.60
CA ALA A 39 2.13 7.99 -0.35
C ALA A 39 2.17 9.20 -1.30
N ALA A 40 2.01 8.97 -2.62
CA ALA A 40 1.96 10.04 -3.61
C ALA A 40 0.81 11.03 -3.34
N SER A 41 -0.37 10.54 -2.94
CA SER A 41 -1.50 11.38 -2.57
C SER A 41 -1.22 12.21 -1.31
N CYS A 42 -0.55 11.66 -0.30
CA CYS A 42 -0.10 12.44 0.85
C CYS A 42 0.90 13.53 0.45
N GLU A 43 1.84 13.22 -0.44
CA GLU A 43 2.82 14.20 -0.93
C GLU A 43 2.16 15.34 -1.70
N GLU A 44 1.18 15.05 -2.56
CA GLU A 44 0.41 16.06 -3.30
C GLU A 44 -0.36 16.99 -2.35
N ASP A 45 -0.90 16.45 -1.27
CA ASP A 45 -1.61 17.20 -0.23
C ASP A 45 -0.68 17.92 0.78
N GLY A 46 0.65 17.76 0.64
CA GLY A 46 1.63 18.32 1.58
C GLY A 46 1.60 17.67 2.97
N ILE A 47 1.06 16.45 3.07
CA ILE A 47 0.98 15.66 4.29
C ILE A 47 2.30 14.91 4.46
N ASN A 48 2.90 15.00 5.65
CA ASN A 48 4.11 14.25 6.01
C ASN A 48 3.93 13.46 7.31
N ASP A 49 2.67 13.09 7.61
CA ASP A 49 2.29 12.32 8.78
C ASP A 49 2.11 10.83 8.43
N VAL A 50 2.80 9.96 9.18
CA VAL A 50 2.80 8.50 8.91
C VAL A 50 1.48 7.84 9.33
N GLU A 51 0.80 8.36 10.34
CA GLU A 51 -0.50 7.81 10.74
C GLU A 51 -1.58 8.13 9.70
N GLU A 52 -1.52 9.32 9.11
CA GLU A 52 -2.38 9.69 7.97
C GLU A 52 -2.10 8.81 6.74
N LEU A 53 -0.83 8.54 6.41
CA LEU A 53 -0.50 7.58 5.36
C LEU A 53 -1.12 6.21 5.62
N LYS A 54 -0.98 5.66 6.83
CA LYS A 54 -1.55 4.36 7.19
C LYS A 54 -3.07 4.34 7.06
N SER A 55 -3.73 5.42 7.48
CA SER A 55 -5.17 5.60 7.35
C SER A 55 -5.59 5.54 5.87
N ARG A 56 -4.89 6.25 4.98
CA ARG A 56 -5.17 6.24 3.54
C ARG A 56 -4.94 4.88 2.89
N ILE A 57 -3.86 4.19 3.24
CA ILE A 57 -3.61 2.83 2.76
C ILE A 57 -4.77 1.91 3.16
N ALA A 58 -5.18 1.94 4.44
CA ALA A 58 -6.26 1.10 4.94
C ALA A 58 -7.60 1.42 4.25
N ASN A 59 -7.93 2.70 4.08
CA ASN A 59 -9.15 3.14 3.40
C ASN A 59 -9.15 2.70 1.93
N SER A 60 -8.03 2.89 1.23
CA SER A 60 -7.89 2.50 -0.18
C SER A 60 -8.07 0.99 -0.38
N LEU A 61 -7.56 0.17 0.54
CA LEU A 61 -7.77 -1.28 0.53
C LEU A 61 -9.21 -1.66 0.83
N GLU A 62 -9.88 -0.98 1.77
CA GLU A 62 -11.28 -1.26 2.10
C GLU A 62 -12.23 -0.88 0.96
N GLU A 63 -11.99 0.26 0.30
CA GLU A 63 -12.73 0.68 -0.89
C GLU A 63 -12.61 -0.35 -2.01
N ALA A 64 -11.38 -0.78 -2.32
CA ALA A 64 -11.12 -1.84 -3.28
C ALA A 64 -11.85 -3.15 -2.94
N ARG A 65 -11.88 -3.55 -1.66
CA ARG A 65 -12.62 -4.75 -1.22
C ARG A 65 -14.13 -4.59 -1.42
N ALA A 66 -14.67 -3.40 -1.17
CA ALA A 66 -16.07 -3.10 -1.36
C ALA A 66 -16.47 -3.19 -2.85
N GLU A 67 -15.62 -2.73 -3.77
CA GLU A 67 -15.87 -2.84 -5.23
C GLU A 67 -15.96 -4.30 -5.71
N LEU A 68 -15.25 -5.22 -5.06
CA LEU A 68 -15.25 -6.65 -5.38
C LEU A 68 -16.44 -7.41 -4.79
N THR A 69 -17.25 -6.76 -3.94
CA THR A 69 -18.40 -7.37 -3.27
C THR A 69 -19.67 -6.58 -3.60
N PRO A 70 -20.39 -6.89 -4.69
CA PRO A 70 -21.63 -6.19 -5.00
C PRO A 70 -22.67 -6.47 -3.90
N ALA A 71 -23.34 -5.40 -3.46
CA ALA A 71 -24.40 -5.43 -2.44
C ALA A 71 -25.60 -6.31 -2.82
#